data_AF-A0A846E054-F1
#
_entry.id   AF-A0A846E054-F1
#
_cell.length_a   1.000
_cell.length_b   1.000
_cell.length_c   1.000
_cell.angle_alpha   90.00
_cell.angle_beta   90.00
_cell.angle_gamma   90.00
#
_symmetry.space_group_name_H-M   'P 1'
#
loop_
_entity.id
_entity.type
_entity.pdbx_description
1 polymer ?
#
loop_
_entity_poly.entity_id
_entity_poly.type
_entity_poly.pdbx_seq_one_letter_code
_entity_poly.pdbx_strand_id
1 'polypeptide(L)'
;MVELDRVSLIDVCASYFSGSPPFGEGKKKYEFPDAFALLALQREAKDRNKMIYVVSGDSDWEKFCSSSDDLNLIGKLDDLLETIIGETDSDDVYVCYDLYNQKEEKIKKYIADNFLDLEFSLDRSGTSLIEGGSEEIEVEVNSVDITRTSLVDIDDFDAEHPLVVFELDAEVNFSAKVSYVSLEYATYDREYETYYNVEKISMVSKESIILNAEVTLTLSRDKYDSLCDSDIKSINIDPNNNLGEIIIDTGYDDDYY
;
A
#
# COMPACT_ATOMS: atom_id res chain seq x y z
N MET A 1 24.79 15.19 -8.38
CA MET A 1 25.15 14.42 -9.58
C MET A 1 26.45 13.70 -9.28
N VAL A 2 26.43 12.37 -9.26
CA VAL A 2 27.61 11.53 -9.01
C VAL A 2 28.34 11.33 -10.33
N GLU A 3 29.64 11.69 -10.39
CA GLU A 3 30.45 11.56 -11.62
C GLU A 3 31.17 10.20 -11.64
N LEU A 4 30.79 9.31 -12.56
CA LEU A 4 31.38 7.97 -12.72
C LEU A 4 32.84 8.00 -13.20
N ASP A 5 33.28 9.09 -13.83
CA ASP A 5 34.65 9.27 -14.34
C ASP A 5 35.71 9.31 -13.23
N ARG A 6 35.29 9.39 -11.97
CA ARG A 6 36.15 9.39 -10.79
C ARG A 6 36.31 8.00 -10.19
N VAL A 7 35.70 6.95 -10.75
CA VAL A 7 35.90 5.58 -10.25
C VAL A 7 37.21 5.01 -10.79
N SER A 8 38.05 4.50 -9.90
CA SER A 8 39.30 3.84 -10.28
C SER A 8 39.00 2.50 -10.94
N LEU A 9 39.32 2.39 -12.24
CA LEU A 9 39.24 1.13 -12.99
C LEU A 9 40.09 0.02 -12.36
N ILE A 10 41.16 0.38 -11.65
CA ILE A 10 42.04 -0.56 -10.96
C ILE A 10 41.30 -1.18 -9.77
N ASP A 11 40.54 -0.39 -9.02
CA ASP A 11 39.81 -0.84 -7.84
C ASP A 11 38.59 -1.71 -8.23
N VAL A 12 37.87 -1.32 -9.29
CA VAL A 12 36.79 -2.13 -9.86
C VAL A 12 37.31 -3.50 -10.34
N CYS A 13 38.43 -3.49 -11.08
CA CYS A 13 39.06 -4.74 -11.53
C CYS A 13 39.55 -5.58 -10.34
N ALA A 14 40.13 -4.96 -9.32
CA ALA A 14 40.60 -5.66 -8.13
C ALA A 14 39.46 -6.37 -7.41
N SER A 15 38.34 -5.67 -7.15
CA SER A 15 37.14 -6.25 -6.52
C SER A 15 36.52 -7.38 -7.35
N TYR A 16 36.51 -7.23 -8.69
CA TYR A 16 36.04 -8.27 -9.60
C TYR A 16 36.89 -9.55 -9.52
N PHE A 17 38.22 -9.41 -9.53
CA PHE A 17 39.14 -10.54 -9.47
C PHE A 17 39.20 -11.19 -8.08
N SER A 18 39.01 -10.41 -7.01
CA SER A 18 38.96 -10.93 -5.64
C SER A 18 37.61 -11.55 -5.26
N GLY A 19 36.56 -11.34 -6.08
CA GLY A 19 35.20 -11.78 -5.75
C GLY A 19 34.67 -11.09 -4.49
N SER A 20 35.14 -9.87 -4.24
CA SER A 20 34.67 -9.05 -3.11
C SER A 20 33.45 -8.26 -3.55
N PRO A 21 32.51 -7.96 -2.62
CA PRO A 21 31.42 -7.04 -2.90
C PRO A 21 31.93 -5.79 -3.63
N PRO A 22 31.24 -5.32 -4.67
CA PRO A 22 29.86 -5.67 -5.05
C PRO A 22 29.74 -6.85 -6.03
N PHE A 23 30.82 -7.61 -6.27
CA PHE A 23 30.79 -8.77 -7.15
C PHE A 23 30.53 -10.07 -6.38
N GLY A 24 29.48 -10.81 -6.76
CA GLY A 24 29.05 -12.05 -6.11
C GLY A 24 29.63 -13.35 -6.72
N GLU A 25 29.30 -14.50 -6.13
CA GLU A 25 29.53 -15.81 -6.75
C GLU A 25 28.48 -16.08 -7.84
N GLY A 26 28.76 -15.70 -9.10
CA GLY A 26 27.82 -15.97 -10.20
C GLY A 26 27.93 -15.03 -11.39
N LYS A 27 26.89 -14.23 -11.64
CA LYS A 27 26.66 -13.39 -12.84
C LYS A 27 27.57 -12.15 -12.93
N LYS A 28 28.85 -12.29 -12.57
CA LYS A 28 29.88 -11.24 -12.46
C LYS A 28 30.01 -10.26 -13.64
N LYS A 29 29.60 -10.66 -14.86
CA LYS A 29 29.65 -9.78 -16.05
C LYS A 29 28.54 -8.72 -16.08
N TYR A 30 27.42 -8.98 -15.42
CA TYR A 30 26.26 -8.08 -15.37
C TYR A 30 26.33 -7.10 -14.19
N GLU A 31 27.25 -7.33 -13.25
CA GLU A 31 27.43 -6.56 -12.01
C GLU A 31 28.40 -5.36 -12.17
N PHE A 32 29.01 -5.19 -13.35
CA PHE A 32 29.93 -4.06 -13.59
C PHE A 32 29.25 -2.69 -13.43
N PRO A 33 28.07 -2.41 -14.02
CA PRO A 33 27.40 -1.13 -13.83
C PRO A 33 27.15 -0.81 -12.35
N ASP A 34 26.68 -1.79 -11.60
CA ASP A 34 26.40 -1.68 -10.15
C ASP A 34 27.69 -1.46 -9.36
N ALA A 35 28.77 -2.13 -9.74
CA ALA A 35 30.07 -1.92 -9.13
C ALA A 35 30.61 -0.51 -9.32
N PHE A 36 30.46 0.05 -10.52
CA PHE A 36 30.82 1.45 -10.77
C PHE A 36 29.93 2.40 -9.96
N ALA A 37 28.63 2.15 -9.88
CA ALA A 37 27.71 2.99 -9.11
C ALA A 37 28.07 2.99 -7.61
N LEU A 38 28.23 1.82 -7.00
CA LEU A 38 28.51 1.66 -5.58
C LEU A 38 29.89 2.23 -5.19
N LEU A 39 30.92 2.02 -6.02
CA LEU A 39 32.24 2.61 -5.78
C LEU A 39 32.26 4.13 -5.98
N ALA A 40 31.48 4.66 -6.92
CA ALA A 40 31.33 6.10 -7.09
C ALA A 40 30.63 6.73 -5.86
N LEU A 41 29.57 6.08 -5.36
CA LEU A 41 28.86 6.52 -4.15
C LEU A 41 29.79 6.50 -2.93
N GLN A 42 30.53 5.40 -2.70
CA GLN A 42 31.47 5.30 -1.59
C GLN A 42 32.54 6.40 -1.66
N ARG A 43 33.07 6.68 -2.85
CA ARG A 43 34.07 7.73 -3.05
C ARG A 43 33.48 9.11 -2.79
N GLU A 44 32.30 9.42 -3.30
CA GLU A 44 31.63 10.71 -3.05
C GLU A 44 31.30 10.90 -1.56
N ALA A 45 30.89 9.83 -0.86
CA ALA A 45 30.65 9.87 0.58
C ALA A 45 31.93 10.25 1.35
N LYS A 46 33.06 9.61 1.01
CA LYS A 46 34.39 9.90 1.58
C LYS A 46 34.87 11.31 1.23
N ASP A 47 34.79 11.71 -0.03
CA ASP A 47 35.26 13.02 -0.52
C ASP A 47 34.47 14.17 0.13
N ARG A 48 33.18 13.95 0.45
CA ARG A 48 32.32 14.94 1.12
C ARG A 48 32.32 14.82 2.64
N ASN A 49 32.94 13.77 3.20
CA ASN A 49 32.87 13.40 4.61
C ASN A 49 31.42 13.38 5.13
N LYS A 50 30.53 12.75 4.35
CA LYS A 50 29.10 12.60 4.67
C LYS A 50 28.65 11.17 4.38
N MET A 51 27.79 10.66 5.25
CA MET A 51 27.09 9.40 5.00
C MET A 51 26.10 9.57 3.83
N ILE A 52 26.08 8.59 2.93
CA ILE A 52 25.11 8.54 1.84
C ILE A 52 24.11 7.40 2.11
N TYR A 53 22.83 7.75 2.12
CA TYR A 53 21.75 6.78 2.14
C TYR A 53 21.52 6.20 0.73
N VAL A 54 21.43 4.88 0.65
CA VAL A 54 21.23 4.13 -0.59
C VAL A 54 19.94 3.34 -0.46
N VAL A 55 18.95 3.63 -1.31
CA VAL A 55 17.69 2.87 -1.31
C VAL A 55 17.77 1.75 -2.34
N SER A 56 17.75 0.49 -1.89
CA SER A 56 17.75 -0.67 -2.78
C SER A 56 17.29 -1.93 -2.04
N GLY A 57 16.46 -2.73 -2.71
CA GLY A 57 16.10 -4.09 -2.26
C GLY A 57 17.04 -5.18 -2.78
N ASP A 58 18.14 -4.81 -3.46
CA ASP A 58 19.09 -5.76 -4.03
C ASP A 58 20.08 -6.28 -2.97
N SER A 59 20.10 -7.60 -2.80
CA SER A 59 20.97 -8.27 -1.82
C SER A 59 22.48 -8.08 -2.06
N ASP A 60 22.90 -7.77 -3.30
CA ASP A 60 24.31 -7.50 -3.60
C ASP A 60 24.71 -6.08 -3.22
N TRP A 61 23.78 -5.13 -3.30
CA TRP A 61 23.95 -3.77 -2.78
C TRP A 61 24.00 -3.79 -1.25
N GLU A 62 23.13 -4.57 -0.60
CA GLU A 62 23.12 -4.75 0.85
C GLU A 62 24.47 -5.28 1.37
N LYS A 63 25.03 -6.30 0.71
CA LYS A 63 26.36 -6.86 1.06
C LYS A 63 27.47 -5.81 0.91
N PHE A 64 27.43 -4.98 -0.13
CA PHE A 64 28.44 -3.94 -0.32
C PHE A 64 28.34 -2.85 0.74
N CYS A 65 27.14 -2.29 0.94
CA CYS A 65 26.92 -1.23 1.92
C CYS A 65 27.24 -1.69 3.35
N SER A 66 26.94 -2.94 3.71
CA SER A 66 27.30 -3.52 5.01
C SER A 66 28.81 -3.55 5.29
N SER A 67 29.64 -3.49 4.25
CA SER A 67 31.11 -3.47 4.36
C SER A 67 31.72 -2.06 4.36
N SER A 68 30.89 -1.02 4.29
CA SER A 68 31.31 0.37 4.14
C SER A 68 30.70 1.26 5.23
N ASP A 69 31.53 1.90 6.06
CA ASP A 69 31.07 2.83 7.09
C ASP A 69 30.42 4.11 6.51
N ASP A 70 30.68 4.41 5.24
CA ASP A 70 30.23 5.65 4.58
C ASP A 70 28.88 5.53 3.85
N LEU A 71 28.32 4.32 3.73
CA LEU A 71 27.08 4.04 2.99
C LEU A 71 26.07 3.33 3.89
N ASN A 72 24.88 3.89 4.04
CA ASN A 72 23.80 3.24 4.76
C ASN A 72 22.72 2.78 3.77
N LEU A 73 22.50 1.46 3.69
CA LEU A 73 21.48 0.91 2.79
C LEU A 73 20.15 0.79 3.51
N ILE A 74 19.11 1.29 2.85
CA ILE A 74 17.74 1.19 3.30
C ILE A 74 16.95 0.41 2.24
N GLY A 75 16.23 -0.62 2.68
CA GLY A 75 15.58 -1.57 1.76
C GLY A 75 14.42 -0.95 0.97
N LYS A 76 13.73 0.04 1.56
CA LYS A 76 12.57 0.71 0.98
C LYS A 76 12.70 2.22 1.07
N LEU A 77 12.03 2.92 0.15
CA LEU A 77 12.00 4.37 0.18
C LEU A 77 11.27 4.89 1.43
N ASP A 78 10.21 4.21 1.85
CA ASP A 78 9.43 4.54 3.04
C ASP A 78 10.30 4.56 4.31
N ASP A 79 11.12 3.52 4.50
CA ASP A 79 12.07 3.43 5.62
C ASP A 79 13.10 4.58 5.60
N LEU A 80 13.47 5.09 4.41
CA LEU A 80 14.38 6.23 4.27
C LEU A 80 13.68 7.53 4.68
N LEU A 81 12.42 7.70 4.27
CA LEU A 81 11.63 8.85 4.66
C LEU A 81 11.46 8.86 6.19
N GLU A 82 11.12 7.73 6.80
CA GLU A 82 11.07 7.58 8.26
C GLU A 82 12.41 7.91 8.93
N THR A 83 13.53 7.44 8.36
CA THR A 83 14.87 7.73 8.91
C THR A 83 15.20 9.22 8.81
N ILE A 84 14.94 9.86 7.67
CA ILE A 84 15.18 11.30 7.46
C ILE A 84 14.31 12.13 8.41
N ILE A 85 13.03 11.75 8.54
CA ILE A 85 12.07 12.41 9.43
C ILE A 85 12.52 12.26 10.89
N GLY A 86 12.95 11.05 11.30
CA GLY A 86 13.46 10.78 12.65
C GLY A 86 14.78 11.47 12.98
N GLU A 87 15.66 11.72 12.00
CA GLU A 87 16.90 12.49 12.20
C GLU A 87 16.68 14.01 12.28
N THR A 88 15.53 14.50 11.80
CA THR A 88 15.28 15.94 11.69
C THR A 88 14.56 16.52 12.90
N ASP A 89 13.64 15.79 13.57
CA ASP A 89 13.06 16.15 14.88
C ASP A 89 12.42 14.91 15.57
N SER A 90 13.25 14.14 16.30
CA SER A 90 12.92 12.77 16.75
C SER A 90 11.76 12.63 17.74
N ASP A 91 11.49 13.64 18.58
CA ASP A 91 10.48 13.54 19.63
C ASP A 91 9.08 13.83 19.09
N ASP A 92 8.92 14.86 18.26
CA ASP A 92 7.60 15.27 17.75
C ASP A 92 7.02 14.24 16.78
N VAL A 93 7.86 13.60 15.96
CA VAL A 93 7.44 12.53 15.04
C VAL A 93 6.91 11.33 15.81
N TYR A 94 7.62 10.88 16.84
CA TYR A 94 7.18 9.76 17.67
C TYR A 94 5.84 10.10 18.36
N VAL A 95 5.70 11.33 18.86
CA VAL A 95 4.44 11.80 19.44
C VAL A 95 3.32 11.84 18.40
N CYS A 96 3.59 12.21 17.15
CA CYS A 96 2.59 12.16 16.08
C CYS A 96 2.06 10.74 15.85
N TYR A 97 2.94 9.74 15.80
CA TYR A 97 2.53 8.33 15.69
C TYR A 97 1.74 7.86 16.92
N ASP A 98 2.16 8.22 18.13
CA ASP A 98 1.41 7.90 19.35
C ASP A 98 0.01 8.53 19.35
N LEU A 99 -0.10 9.78 18.90
CA LEU A 99 -1.37 10.49 18.77
C LEU A 99 -2.25 9.90 17.66
N TYR A 100 -1.65 9.41 16.56
CA TYR A 100 -2.35 8.67 15.52
C TYR A 100 -2.91 7.34 16.05
N ASN A 101 -2.08 6.55 16.74
CA ASN A 101 -2.45 5.24 17.29
C ASN A 101 -3.66 5.33 18.24
N GLN A 102 -3.79 6.45 18.98
CA GLN A 102 -4.96 6.71 19.82
C GLN A 102 -6.27 6.90 19.04
N LYS A 103 -6.18 7.26 17.76
CA LYS A 103 -7.32 7.48 16.86
C LYS A 103 -7.52 6.33 15.86
N GLU A 104 -6.63 5.35 15.83
CA GLU A 104 -6.63 4.22 14.88
C GLU A 104 -7.99 3.52 14.80
N GLU A 105 -8.60 3.20 15.95
CA GLU A 105 -9.91 2.53 15.99
C GLU A 105 -11.04 3.40 15.41
N LYS A 106 -10.96 4.73 15.55
CA LYS A 106 -11.92 5.65 14.92
C LYS A 106 -11.70 5.71 13.41
N ILE A 107 -10.44 5.69 12.96
CA ILE A 107 -10.07 5.68 11.55
C ILE A 107 -10.56 4.38 10.89
N LYS A 108 -10.28 3.21 11.48
CA LYS A 108 -10.79 1.92 11.00
C LYS A 108 -12.31 1.91 10.87
N LYS A 109 -13.00 2.42 11.89
CA LYS A 109 -14.47 2.53 11.84
C LYS A 109 -14.95 3.43 10.72
N TYR A 110 -14.31 4.60 10.53
CA TYR A 110 -14.65 5.49 9.43
C TYR A 110 -14.45 4.82 8.07
N ILE A 111 -13.33 4.10 7.88
CA ILE A 111 -13.07 3.35 6.66
C ILE A 111 -14.14 2.27 6.44
N ALA A 112 -14.49 1.50 7.47
CA ALA A 112 -15.53 0.48 7.38
C ALA A 112 -16.90 1.06 7.01
N ASP A 113 -17.30 2.17 7.63
CA ASP A 113 -18.59 2.82 7.39
C ASP A 113 -18.65 3.39 5.96
N ASN A 114 -17.59 4.04 5.48
CA ASN A 114 -17.55 4.62 4.13
C ASN A 114 -17.29 3.56 3.04
N PHE A 115 -16.72 2.40 3.38
CA PHE A 115 -16.56 1.30 2.44
C PHE A 115 -17.91 0.78 1.93
N LEU A 116 -18.95 0.81 2.75
CA LEU A 116 -20.31 0.39 2.37
C LEU A 116 -20.98 1.36 1.38
N ASP A 117 -20.54 2.62 1.33
CA ASP A 117 -21.04 3.62 0.38
C ASP A 117 -20.39 3.50 -1.00
N LEU A 118 -19.38 2.64 -1.14
CA LEU A 118 -18.71 2.40 -2.41
C LEU A 118 -19.59 1.56 -3.35
N GLU A 119 -19.58 1.89 -4.64
CA GLU A 119 -20.37 1.16 -5.64
C GLU A 119 -19.73 -0.20 -5.94
N PHE A 120 -20.48 -1.28 -5.71
CA PHE A 120 -20.08 -2.63 -6.09
C PHE A 120 -20.74 -2.99 -7.43
N SER A 121 -19.92 -3.36 -8.42
CA SER A 121 -20.41 -3.88 -9.70
C SER A 121 -20.42 -5.41 -9.70
N LEU A 122 -21.47 -5.96 -10.28
CA LEU A 122 -21.60 -7.39 -10.58
C LEU A 122 -21.16 -7.63 -12.01
N ASP A 123 -20.15 -8.48 -12.20
CA ASP A 123 -19.91 -9.02 -13.53
C ASP A 123 -20.99 -10.06 -13.86
N ARG A 124 -21.67 -9.84 -14.98
CA ARG A 124 -22.72 -10.72 -15.51
C ARG A 124 -22.24 -11.53 -16.72
N SER A 125 -20.98 -11.37 -17.12
CA SER A 125 -20.43 -12.03 -18.28
C SER A 125 -20.56 -13.56 -18.12
N GLY A 126 -21.39 -14.19 -18.96
CA GLY A 126 -21.65 -15.65 -18.93
C GLY A 126 -23.04 -16.09 -18.48
N THR A 127 -23.91 -15.21 -17.95
CA THR A 127 -25.16 -15.65 -17.29
C THR A 127 -26.44 -15.25 -18.04
N SER A 128 -26.86 -16.06 -19.03
CA SER A 128 -28.14 -15.85 -19.74
C SER A 128 -29.38 -16.30 -18.95
N LEU A 129 -29.19 -16.93 -17.80
CA LEU A 129 -30.25 -17.59 -17.00
C LEU A 129 -30.57 -16.83 -15.69
N ILE A 130 -30.18 -15.56 -15.58
CA ILE A 130 -30.54 -14.71 -14.43
C ILE A 130 -31.66 -13.76 -14.86
N GLU A 131 -32.71 -13.64 -14.05
CA GLU A 131 -33.72 -12.62 -14.25
C GLU A 131 -33.12 -11.23 -13.98
N GLY A 132 -33.00 -10.41 -15.03
CA GLY A 132 -32.36 -9.10 -14.94
C GLY A 132 -33.06 -8.17 -13.95
N GLY A 133 -32.29 -7.61 -13.01
CA GLY A 133 -32.81 -6.72 -11.96
C GLY A 133 -33.27 -7.46 -10.70
N SER A 134 -33.13 -8.79 -10.65
CA SER A 134 -33.42 -9.59 -9.45
C SER A 134 -32.24 -9.68 -8.47
N GLU A 135 -31.10 -9.08 -8.82
CA GLU A 135 -29.87 -9.20 -8.06
C GLU A 135 -29.89 -8.29 -6.83
N GLU A 136 -29.61 -8.88 -5.66
CA GLU A 136 -29.45 -8.18 -4.39
C GLU A 136 -28.04 -8.48 -3.87
N ILE A 137 -27.25 -7.43 -3.61
CA ILE A 137 -25.95 -7.52 -2.96
C ILE A 137 -26.07 -6.95 -1.54
N GLU A 138 -25.71 -7.77 -0.55
CA GLU A 138 -25.53 -7.34 0.82
C GLU A 138 -24.04 -7.47 1.16
N VAL A 139 -23.37 -6.35 1.46
CA VAL A 139 -21.96 -6.34 1.86
C VAL A 139 -21.86 -6.13 3.36
N GLU A 140 -21.05 -6.95 4.02
CA GLU A 140 -20.72 -6.85 5.44
C GLU A 140 -19.20 -6.74 5.60
N VAL A 141 -18.72 -5.68 6.24
CA VAL A 141 -17.30 -5.55 6.60
C VAL A 141 -17.00 -6.43 7.81
N ASN A 142 -16.08 -7.37 7.64
CA ASN A 142 -15.64 -8.29 8.69
C ASN A 142 -14.54 -7.67 9.56
N SER A 143 -13.53 -7.06 8.94
CA SER A 143 -12.44 -6.35 9.63
C SER A 143 -11.80 -5.29 8.74
N VAL A 144 -11.13 -4.33 9.37
CA VAL A 144 -10.25 -3.35 8.72
C VAL A 144 -8.90 -3.40 9.43
N ASP A 145 -7.88 -3.76 8.68
CA ASP A 145 -6.54 -3.97 9.17
C ASP A 145 -5.60 -2.94 8.51
N ILE A 146 -4.97 -2.09 9.31
CA ILE A 146 -4.03 -1.09 8.78
C ILE A 146 -2.67 -1.77 8.62
N THR A 147 -2.26 -1.96 7.37
CA THR A 147 -1.04 -2.72 7.02
C THR A 147 0.18 -1.83 6.86
N ARG A 148 -0.03 -0.56 6.50
CA ARG A 148 1.02 0.46 6.39
C ARG A 148 0.50 1.81 6.87
N THR A 149 1.36 2.58 7.51
CA THR A 149 1.11 3.96 7.92
C THR A 149 2.41 4.74 7.84
N SER A 150 2.43 5.82 7.07
CA SER A 150 3.60 6.68 6.89
C SER A 150 3.22 8.12 7.15
N LEU A 151 4.03 8.83 7.93
CA LEU A 151 3.93 10.28 8.09
C LEU A 151 4.53 10.95 6.85
N VAL A 152 3.73 11.70 6.11
CA VAL A 152 4.13 12.29 4.83
C VAL A 152 4.37 13.79 4.94
N ASP A 153 3.63 14.47 5.81
CA ASP A 153 3.75 15.93 5.97
C ASP A 153 3.45 16.39 7.41
N ILE A 154 4.13 17.47 7.80
CA ILE A 154 3.92 18.23 9.03
C ILE A 154 3.87 19.71 8.62
N ASP A 155 2.67 20.30 8.64
CA ASP A 155 2.45 21.73 8.45
C ASP A 155 2.33 22.41 9.82
N ASP A 156 3.41 23.10 10.20
CA ASP A 156 3.52 23.86 11.45
C ASP A 156 3.23 25.36 11.29
N PHE A 157 2.60 25.77 10.17
CA PHE A 157 2.25 27.17 9.94
C PHE A 157 1.37 27.76 11.05
N ASP A 158 0.45 26.95 11.60
CA ASP A 158 -0.22 27.24 12.86
C ASP A 158 0.53 26.57 14.01
N ALA A 159 1.30 27.37 14.75
CA ALA A 159 2.11 26.87 15.86
C ALA A 159 1.27 26.24 16.99
N GLU A 160 0.03 26.69 17.21
CA GLU A 160 -0.85 26.13 18.25
C GLU A 160 -1.54 24.85 17.76
N HIS A 161 -1.84 24.78 16.45
CA HIS A 161 -2.58 23.71 15.82
C HIS A 161 -1.91 23.15 14.55
N PRO A 162 -0.73 22.51 14.67
CA PRO A 162 -0.04 21.97 13.51
C PRO A 162 -0.87 20.85 12.89
N LEU A 163 -0.79 20.74 11.57
CA LEU A 163 -1.45 19.69 10.81
C LEU A 163 -0.44 18.61 10.45
N VAL A 164 -0.84 17.36 10.61
CA VAL A 164 -0.03 16.22 10.16
C VAL A 164 -0.82 15.34 9.23
N VAL A 165 -0.15 14.84 8.20
CA VAL A 165 -0.75 14.03 7.15
C VAL A 165 -0.11 12.65 7.15
N PHE A 166 -0.94 11.63 7.35
CA PHE A 166 -0.56 10.24 7.26
C PHE A 166 -1.14 9.63 5.99
N GLU A 167 -0.32 8.88 5.26
CA GLU A 167 -0.80 7.93 4.24
C GLU A 167 -0.89 6.54 4.85
N LEU A 168 -1.98 5.83 4.57
CA LEU A 168 -2.20 4.47 5.07
C LEU A 168 -2.72 3.53 3.98
N ASP A 169 -2.37 2.25 4.15
CA ASP A 169 -2.92 1.14 3.39
C ASP A 169 -3.79 0.30 4.34
N ALA A 170 -5.11 0.36 4.14
CA ALA A 170 -6.08 -0.41 4.92
C ALA A 170 -6.56 -1.62 4.12
N GLU A 171 -6.30 -2.82 4.64
CA GLU A 171 -6.91 -4.05 4.14
C GLU A 171 -8.30 -4.21 4.74
N VAL A 172 -9.32 -4.10 3.90
CA VAL A 172 -10.72 -4.30 4.27
C VAL A 172 -11.12 -5.71 3.91
N ASN A 173 -11.42 -6.52 4.92
CA ASN A 173 -11.95 -7.87 4.75
C ASN A 173 -13.48 -7.79 4.80
N PHE A 174 -14.18 -8.28 3.78
CA PHE A 174 -15.63 -8.19 3.71
C PHE A 174 -16.26 -9.50 3.18
N SER A 175 -17.53 -9.66 3.51
CA SER A 175 -18.38 -10.74 3.02
C SER A 175 -19.44 -10.13 2.11
N ALA A 176 -19.46 -10.54 0.84
CA ALA A 176 -20.49 -10.15 -0.10
C ALA A 176 -21.48 -11.30 -0.27
N LYS A 177 -22.71 -11.08 0.18
CA LYS A 177 -23.81 -12.00 -0.05
C LYS A 177 -24.58 -11.53 -1.28
N VAL A 178 -24.56 -12.35 -2.33
CA VAL A 178 -25.34 -12.06 -3.53
C VAL A 178 -26.49 -13.05 -3.64
N SER A 179 -27.67 -12.53 -3.93
CA SER A 179 -28.83 -13.34 -4.25
C SER A 179 -29.48 -12.90 -5.56
N TYR A 180 -29.97 -13.85 -6.33
CA TYR A 180 -30.60 -13.61 -7.62
C TYR A 180 -31.64 -14.69 -7.93
N VAL A 181 -32.51 -14.40 -8.89
CA VAL A 181 -33.50 -15.36 -9.38
C VAL A 181 -32.93 -16.10 -10.60
N SER A 182 -32.84 -17.43 -10.48
CA SER A 182 -32.43 -18.32 -11.57
C SER A 182 -33.63 -18.70 -12.44
N LEU A 183 -33.41 -18.59 -13.75
CA LEU A 183 -34.35 -18.98 -14.82
C LEU A 183 -34.05 -20.36 -15.41
N GLU A 184 -33.09 -21.11 -14.85
CA GLU A 184 -32.64 -22.41 -15.38
C GLU A 184 -33.79 -23.42 -15.60
N TYR A 185 -34.74 -23.46 -14.66
CA TYR A 185 -35.92 -24.33 -14.72
C TYR A 185 -37.22 -23.55 -14.91
N ALA A 186 -37.12 -22.26 -15.23
CA ALA A 186 -38.28 -21.38 -15.28
C ALA A 186 -39.12 -21.62 -16.55
N THR A 187 -40.43 -21.62 -16.37
CA THR A 187 -41.41 -21.66 -17.46
C THR A 187 -41.96 -20.27 -17.68
N TYR A 188 -41.79 -19.73 -18.89
CA TYR A 188 -42.34 -18.43 -19.25
C TYR A 188 -43.82 -18.52 -19.68
N ASP A 189 -44.69 -17.79 -19.00
CA ASP A 189 -46.09 -17.63 -19.37
C ASP A 189 -46.29 -16.31 -20.14
N ARG A 190 -46.71 -16.42 -21.40
CA ARG A 190 -46.94 -15.28 -22.29
C ARG A 190 -48.24 -14.53 -22.03
N GLU A 191 -49.23 -15.17 -21.40
CA GLU A 191 -50.53 -14.53 -21.12
C GLU A 191 -50.39 -13.52 -19.97
N TYR A 192 -49.49 -13.81 -19.02
CA TYR A 192 -49.23 -12.98 -17.84
C TYR A 192 -47.84 -12.31 -17.85
N GLU A 193 -47.06 -12.51 -18.91
CA GLU A 193 -45.70 -11.98 -19.08
C GLU A 193 -44.79 -12.27 -17.87
N THR A 194 -44.88 -13.47 -17.29
CA THR A 194 -44.17 -13.83 -16.05
C THR A 194 -43.54 -15.21 -16.07
N TYR A 195 -42.50 -15.40 -15.28
CA TYR A 195 -41.81 -16.68 -15.10
C TYR A 195 -42.37 -17.45 -13.89
N TYR A 196 -42.62 -18.74 -14.07
CA TYR A 196 -43.01 -19.68 -13.01
C TYR A 196 -41.92 -20.73 -12.80
N ASN A 197 -41.91 -21.39 -11.63
CA ASN A 197 -40.87 -22.36 -11.22
C ASN A 197 -39.45 -21.76 -11.16
N VAL A 198 -39.35 -20.48 -10.81
CA VAL A 198 -38.07 -19.82 -10.55
C VAL A 198 -37.52 -20.22 -9.18
N GLU A 199 -36.20 -20.24 -9.04
CA GLU A 199 -35.53 -20.48 -7.78
C GLU A 199 -34.67 -19.27 -7.39
N LYS A 200 -34.72 -18.86 -6.12
CA LYS A 200 -33.80 -17.84 -5.59
C LYS A 200 -32.53 -18.53 -5.14
N ILE A 201 -31.42 -18.20 -5.79
CA ILE A 201 -30.08 -18.66 -5.41
C ILE A 201 -29.45 -17.60 -4.52
N SER A 202 -28.66 -18.02 -3.52
CA SER A 202 -27.89 -17.12 -2.67
C SER A 202 -26.50 -17.70 -2.42
N MET A 203 -25.49 -16.86 -2.54
CA MET A 203 -24.10 -17.21 -2.31
C MET A 203 -23.42 -16.17 -1.44
N VAL A 204 -22.36 -16.57 -0.76
CA VAL A 204 -21.52 -15.68 0.05
C VAL A 204 -20.09 -15.81 -0.46
N SER A 205 -19.54 -14.71 -0.97
CA SER A 205 -18.12 -14.55 -1.27
C SER A 205 -17.43 -13.85 -0.10
N LYS A 206 -16.18 -14.22 0.18
CA LYS A 206 -15.33 -13.54 1.16
C LYS A 206 -14.11 -13.02 0.43
N GLU A 207 -13.90 -11.71 0.53
CA GLU A 207 -12.88 -11.01 -0.24
C GLU A 207 -12.13 -10.03 0.66
N SER A 208 -10.93 -9.66 0.22
CA SER A 208 -10.16 -8.59 0.83
C SER A 208 -9.70 -7.61 -0.24
N ILE A 209 -9.65 -6.34 0.13
CA ILE A 209 -9.22 -5.25 -0.73
C ILE A 209 -8.34 -4.28 0.04
N ILE A 210 -7.31 -3.78 -0.62
CA ILE A 210 -6.44 -2.75 -0.06
C ILE A 210 -6.95 -1.38 -0.53
N LEU A 211 -7.25 -0.51 0.43
CA LEU A 211 -7.61 0.88 0.20
C LEU A 211 -6.46 1.78 0.64
N ASN A 212 -6.02 2.66 -0.25
CA ASN A 212 -5.16 3.77 0.12
C ASN A 212 -6.01 4.91 0.67
N ALA A 213 -5.61 5.46 1.83
CA ALA A 213 -6.27 6.61 2.42
C ALA A 213 -5.26 7.60 3.00
N GLU A 214 -5.66 8.86 3.02
CA GLU A 214 -4.93 9.96 3.63
C GLU A 214 -5.69 10.43 4.87
N VAL A 215 -5.01 10.50 6.01
CA VAL A 215 -5.56 10.97 7.27
C VAL A 215 -4.86 12.25 7.67
N THR A 216 -5.63 13.33 7.79
CA THR A 216 -5.13 14.59 8.32
C THR A 216 -5.56 14.73 9.78
N LEU A 217 -4.58 14.87 10.67
CA LEU A 217 -4.83 15.21 12.07
C LEU A 217 -4.51 16.67 12.32
N THR A 218 -5.31 17.33 13.15
CA THR A 218 -4.96 18.60 13.78
C THR A 218 -4.41 18.29 15.17
N LEU A 219 -3.19 18.68 15.43
CA LEU A 219 -2.56 18.47 16.73
C LEU A 219 -2.82 19.66 17.64
N SER A 220 -2.60 19.47 18.94
CA SER A 220 -2.64 20.54 19.93
C SER A 220 -1.39 20.50 20.80
N ARG A 221 -0.85 21.68 21.10
CA ARG A 221 0.26 21.84 22.04
C ARG A 221 -0.23 22.16 23.45
N ASP A 222 0.49 21.70 24.44
CA ASP A 222 0.26 22.05 25.85
C ASP A 222 0.93 23.37 26.24
N LYS A 223 0.88 23.71 27.53
CA LYS A 223 1.45 24.97 28.06
C LYS A 223 2.98 25.02 28.01
N TYR A 224 3.63 23.90 27.70
CA TYR A 224 5.08 23.77 27.55
C TYR A 224 5.48 23.63 26.09
N ASP A 225 4.56 23.89 25.15
CA ASP A 225 4.76 23.84 23.70
C ASP A 225 5.00 22.42 23.16
N SER A 226 4.64 21.40 23.94
CA SER A 226 4.75 19.98 23.55
C SER A 226 3.43 19.47 22.97
N LEU A 227 3.51 18.67 21.90
CA LEU A 227 2.35 17.99 21.32
C LEU A 227 1.68 17.08 22.35
N CYS A 228 0.37 17.23 22.56
CA CYS A 228 -0.32 16.52 23.65
C CYS A 228 -1.66 15.88 23.25
N ASP A 229 -2.31 16.33 22.19
CA ASP A 229 -3.58 15.77 21.70
C ASP A 229 -3.68 15.90 20.17
N SER A 230 -4.62 15.15 19.60
CA SER A 230 -4.93 15.18 18.17
C SER A 230 -6.44 15.07 17.93
N ASP A 231 -6.93 15.70 16.88
CA ASP A 231 -8.27 15.51 16.36
C ASP A 231 -8.21 15.16 14.87
N ILE A 232 -9.10 14.27 14.44
CA ILE A 232 -9.22 13.90 13.03
C ILE A 232 -9.87 15.08 12.31
N LYS A 233 -9.12 15.72 11.42
CA LYS A 233 -9.63 16.79 10.55
C LYS A 233 -10.34 16.22 9.34
N SER A 234 -9.73 15.22 8.70
CA SER A 234 -10.27 14.55 7.52
C SER A 234 -9.66 13.16 7.34
N ILE A 235 -10.43 12.28 6.72
CA ILE A 235 -9.98 10.99 6.21
C ILE A 235 -10.45 10.93 4.76
N ASN A 236 -9.50 10.89 3.82
CA ASN A 236 -9.77 10.85 2.39
C ASN A 236 -9.38 9.47 1.86
N ILE A 237 -10.35 8.67 1.45
CA ILE A 237 -10.11 7.40 0.76
C ILE A 237 -9.84 7.72 -0.71
N ASP A 238 -8.75 7.23 -1.30
CA ASP A 238 -8.41 7.52 -2.69
C ASP A 238 -9.57 7.04 -3.61
N PRO A 239 -10.17 7.92 -4.42
CA PRO A 239 -11.23 7.54 -5.35
C PRO A 239 -10.76 6.59 -6.45
N ASN A 240 -9.45 6.49 -6.70
CA ASN A 240 -8.87 5.54 -7.65
C ASN A 240 -8.56 4.19 -7.02
N ASN A 241 -8.90 3.98 -5.73
CA ASN A 241 -8.84 2.65 -5.15
C ASN A 241 -9.64 1.71 -6.05
N ASN A 242 -8.95 0.70 -6.58
CA ASN A 242 -9.57 -0.26 -7.47
C ASN A 242 -10.44 -1.19 -6.61
N LEU A 243 -11.69 -0.81 -6.44
CA LEU A 243 -12.74 -1.64 -5.88
C LEU A 243 -12.87 -2.84 -6.79
N GLY A 244 -12.25 -3.95 -6.38
CA GLY A 244 -12.29 -5.21 -7.12
C GLY A 244 -13.72 -5.51 -7.54
N GLU A 245 -13.88 -6.01 -8.76
CA GLU A 245 -15.18 -6.48 -9.22
C GLU A 245 -15.56 -7.71 -8.39
N ILE A 246 -16.76 -7.70 -7.79
CA ILE A 246 -17.28 -8.91 -7.16
C ILE A 246 -17.69 -9.83 -8.31
N ILE A 247 -16.83 -10.80 -8.60
CA ILE A 247 -17.07 -11.80 -9.63
C ILE A 247 -17.96 -12.87 -9.03
N ILE A 248 -19.18 -12.98 -9.56
CA ILE A 248 -20.05 -14.11 -9.29
C ILE A 248 -19.62 -15.27 -10.18
N ASP A 249 -18.85 -16.20 -9.60
CA ASP A 249 -18.75 -17.54 -10.19
C ASP A 249 -20.07 -18.28 -9.96
N THR A 250 -20.91 -18.30 -10.99
CA THR A 250 -22.19 -19.03 -10.96
C THR A 250 -22.01 -20.55 -11.11
N GLY A 251 -20.77 -21.05 -11.27
CA GLY A 251 -20.49 -22.46 -11.48
C GLY A 251 -20.94 -23.00 -12.84
N TYR A 252 -21.28 -22.11 -13.79
CA TYR A 252 -21.53 -22.49 -15.18
C TYR A 252 -20.19 -22.54 -15.92
N ASP A 253 -19.60 -23.74 -15.99
CA ASP A 253 -18.59 -24.04 -17.01
C ASP A 253 -19.29 -24.01 -18.38
N ASP A 254 -18.83 -23.13 -19.27
CA ASP A 254 -19.20 -23.09 -20.68
C ASP A 254 -18.60 -24.30 -21.42
N ASP A 255 -18.85 -25.51 -20.93
CA ASP A 255 -18.34 -26.79 -21.44
C ASP A 255 -19.21 -27.33 -22.59
N TYR A 256 -19.62 -26.44 -23.50
CA TYR A 256 -20.26 -26.81 -24.77
C TYR A 256 -19.52 -26.19 -25.96
N TYR A 257 -18.40 -26.83 -26.33
CA TYR A 257 -17.87 -26.84 -27.70
C TYR A 257 -17.79 -28.26 -28.25
#